data_AF-A0A182GRS0-F1
#
_entry.id   AF-A0A182GRS0-F1
#
_cell.length_a   1.000
_cell.length_b   1.000
_cell.length_c   1.000
_cell.angle_alpha   90.00
_cell.angle_beta   90.00
_cell.angle_gamma   90.00
#
_symmetry.space_group_name_H-M   'P 1'
#
loop_
_entity.id
_entity.type
_entity.pdbx_description
1 polymer ?
#
loop_
_entity_poly.entity_id
_entity_poly.type
_entity_poly.pdbx_seq_one_letter_code
_entity_poly.pdbx_strand_id
1 'polypeptide(L)'
;MEMRLRFEPGKEWALVGYSDADWAGDHASRRSTTGFIFFFGSGPVAWASRRQTSVSLSSMEAEYIALSETCQELLWLRRLLADLGEDVSKATTVFEDNQSCLSFVKAERTSKRSKHIDTRQHFVKDMTERGEAALVYCPTERMVADALTKPLGATKFRQLVEMSGLSM
;
A
#
# COMPACT_ATOMS: atom_id res chain seq x y z
N MET A 1 -5.56 26.71 5.77
CA MET A 1 -5.94 25.60 6.68
C MET A 1 -4.66 24.91 7.08
N GLU A 2 -4.38 24.82 8.38
CA GLU A 2 -3.19 24.16 8.92
C GLU A 2 -3.61 22.75 9.35
N MET A 3 -3.06 21.72 8.70
CA MET A 3 -3.30 20.32 9.10
C MET A 3 -2.20 19.90 10.08
N ARG A 4 -2.57 19.10 11.08
CA ARG A 4 -1.62 18.61 12.11
C ARG A 4 -1.71 17.11 12.23
N LEU A 5 -0.57 16.48 12.55
CA LEU A 5 -0.51 15.07 12.89
C LEU A 5 -1.07 14.87 14.31
N ARG A 6 -2.00 13.93 14.43
CA ARG A 6 -2.58 13.50 15.71
C ARG A 6 -2.01 12.14 16.09
N PHE A 7 -1.44 12.07 17.29
CA PHE A 7 -1.07 10.81 17.91
C PHE A 7 -2.10 10.46 18.96
N GLU A 8 -2.72 9.30 18.80
CA GLU A 8 -3.72 8.78 19.74
C GLU A 8 -3.09 7.70 20.64
N PRO A 9 -3.33 7.74 21.96
CA PRO A 9 -2.91 6.68 22.87
C PRO A 9 -3.75 5.41 22.65
N GLY A 10 -3.18 4.24 22.93
CA GLY A 10 -3.91 2.96 22.92
C GLY A 10 -3.98 2.25 21.56
N LYS A 11 -3.40 2.81 20.50
CA LYS A 11 -3.09 2.03 19.29
C LYS A 11 -1.95 1.06 19.56
N GLU A 12 -2.03 -0.12 18.94
CA GLU A 12 -0.97 -1.13 18.99
C GLU A 12 0.34 -0.53 18.45
N TRP A 13 1.44 -0.74 19.16
CA TRP A 13 2.78 -0.30 18.76
C TRP A 13 3.33 -1.24 17.69
N ALA A 14 2.78 -1.12 16.48
CA ALA A 14 3.10 -1.97 15.34
C ALA A 14 3.18 -1.17 14.05
N LEU A 15 3.97 -1.67 13.10
CA LEU A 15 4.01 -1.18 11.73
C LEU A 15 2.83 -1.77 10.94
N VAL A 16 2.09 -0.94 10.22
CA VAL A 16 0.97 -1.32 9.36
C VAL A 16 1.01 -0.50 8.08
N GLY A 17 0.81 -1.13 6.92
CA GLY A 17 0.79 -0.46 5.62
C GLY A 17 -0.57 -0.54 4.92
N TYR A 18 -0.81 0.39 4.00
CA TYR A 18 -1.92 0.37 3.04
C TYR A 18 -1.35 0.63 1.65
N SER A 19 -1.83 -0.11 0.66
CA SER A 19 -1.46 0.00 -0.75
C SER A 19 -2.72 0.20 -1.58
N ASP A 20 -2.64 1.06 -2.61
CA ASP A 20 -3.69 1.26 -3.61
C ASP A 20 -3.07 1.79 -4.91
N ALA A 21 -3.80 1.63 -6.01
CA ALA A 21 -3.50 2.25 -7.29
C ALA A 21 -4.76 2.83 -7.96
N ASP A 22 -4.62 4.02 -8.56
CA ASP A 22 -5.61 4.53 -9.50
C ASP A 22 -5.24 4.10 -10.92
N TRP A 23 -5.94 3.10 -11.46
CA TRP A 23 -5.64 2.53 -12.77
C TRP A 23 -5.97 3.50 -13.90
N ALA A 24 -4.93 3.85 -14.66
CA ALA A 24 -5.02 4.72 -15.83
C ALA A 24 -5.72 6.07 -15.54
N GLY A 25 -5.51 6.61 -14.33
CA GLY A 25 -6.04 7.91 -13.91
C GLY A 25 -5.45 9.11 -14.68
N ASP A 26 -4.23 8.98 -15.21
CA ASP A 26 -3.68 9.99 -16.13
C ASP A 26 -4.37 9.87 -17.50
N HIS A 27 -5.29 10.78 -17.82
CA HIS A 27 -6.04 10.74 -19.08
C HIS A 27 -5.16 10.91 -20.33
N ALA A 28 -3.99 11.55 -20.24
CA ALA A 28 -3.11 11.79 -21.37
C ALA A 28 -2.19 10.59 -21.64
N SER A 29 -1.57 10.03 -20.60
CA SER A 29 -0.62 8.91 -20.74
C SER A 29 -1.22 7.54 -20.44
N ARG A 30 -2.42 7.48 -19.86
CA ARG A 30 -3.08 6.29 -19.32
C ARG A 30 -2.24 5.54 -18.28
N ARG A 31 -1.26 6.21 -17.68
CA ARG A 31 -0.47 5.68 -16.57
C ARG A 31 -1.28 5.72 -15.29
N SER A 32 -1.09 4.69 -14.48
CA SER A 32 -1.72 4.57 -13.16
C SER A 32 -0.96 5.39 -12.12
N THR A 33 -1.58 5.64 -10.97
CA THR A 33 -0.93 6.28 -9.81
C THR A 33 -0.85 5.29 -8.67
N THR A 34 0.35 4.94 -8.22
CA THR A 34 0.62 4.18 -7.00
C THR A 34 0.48 5.09 -5.78
N GLY A 35 -0.18 4.60 -4.74
CA GLY A 35 -0.20 5.23 -3.43
C GLY A 35 0.00 4.23 -2.32
N PHE A 36 0.76 4.63 -1.31
CA PHE A 36 0.88 3.86 -0.08
C PHE A 36 1.05 4.76 1.12
N ILE A 37 0.69 4.23 2.29
CA ILE A 37 0.93 4.87 3.57
C ILE A 37 1.20 3.82 4.65
N PHE A 38 2.25 4.05 5.43
CA PHE A 38 2.64 3.25 6.58
C PHE A 38 2.43 4.02 7.86
N PHE A 39 1.91 3.32 8.86
CA PHE A 39 1.70 3.78 10.22
C PHE A 39 2.60 3.00 11.16
N PHE A 40 3.17 3.69 12.14
CA PHE A 40 3.77 3.06 13.30
C PHE A 40 3.09 3.61 14.55
N GLY A 41 2.46 2.73 15.33
CA GLY A 41 1.56 3.16 16.40
C GLY A 41 0.32 3.88 15.84
N SER A 42 0.09 5.12 16.27
CA SER A 42 -1.05 5.93 15.82
C SER A 42 -0.73 6.91 14.69
N GLY A 43 0.54 7.09 14.32
CA GLY A 43 0.95 8.12 13.36
C GLY A 43 1.47 7.54 12.03
N PRO A 44 1.25 8.24 10.90
CA PRO A 44 1.88 7.90 9.64
C PRO A 44 3.38 8.22 9.68
N VAL A 45 4.21 7.32 9.16
CA VAL A 45 5.68 7.42 9.17
C VAL A 45 6.30 7.42 7.78
N ALA A 46 5.61 6.87 6.79
CA ALA A 46 6.03 6.92 5.38
C ALA A 46 4.81 6.92 4.47
N TRP A 47 4.87 7.65 3.37
CA TRP A 47 3.81 7.68 2.37
C TRP A 47 4.35 8.09 1.01
N ALA A 48 3.63 7.74 -0.05
CA ALA A 48 3.92 8.21 -1.39
C ALA A 48 2.64 8.29 -2.24
N SER A 49 2.65 9.22 -3.19
CA SER A 49 1.75 9.26 -4.34
C SER A 49 2.62 9.44 -5.58
N ARG A 50 2.66 8.42 -6.45
CA ARG A 50 3.61 8.37 -7.57
C ARG A 50 2.94 7.82 -8.81
N ARG A 51 3.12 8.52 -9.94
CA ARG A 51 2.70 8.00 -11.24
C ARG A 51 3.58 6.81 -11.64
N GLN A 52 2.96 5.69 -12.00
CA GLN A 52 3.66 4.50 -12.48
C GLN A 52 4.40 4.79 -13.80
N THR A 53 5.56 4.18 -13.97
CA THR A 53 6.41 4.41 -15.15
C THR A 53 5.88 3.70 -16.40
N SER A 54 5.30 2.52 -16.22
CA SER A 54 4.63 1.73 -17.26
C SER A 54 3.11 1.94 -17.25
N VAL A 55 2.48 1.70 -18.40
CA VAL A 55 1.01 1.64 -18.51
C VAL A 55 0.55 0.24 -18.15
N SER A 56 -0.30 0.12 -17.13
CA SER A 56 -0.88 -1.15 -16.70
C SER A 56 -2.06 -1.53 -17.60
N LEU A 57 -2.17 -2.80 -17.97
CA LEU A 57 -3.23 -3.29 -18.86
C LEU A 57 -4.52 -3.66 -18.13
N SER A 58 -4.50 -3.68 -16.80
CA SER A 58 -5.65 -3.92 -15.95
C SER A 58 -5.50 -3.22 -14.60
N SER A 59 -6.61 -3.05 -13.88
CA SER A 59 -6.57 -2.54 -12.50
C SER A 59 -5.72 -3.44 -11.60
N MET A 60 -5.95 -4.76 -11.66
CA MET A 60 -5.17 -5.73 -10.90
C MET A 60 -3.65 -5.61 -11.14
N GLU A 61 -3.21 -5.33 -12.37
CA GLU A 61 -1.79 -5.08 -12.65
C GLU A 61 -1.29 -3.76 -12.02
N ALA A 62 -2.09 -2.70 -12.07
CA ALA A 62 -1.75 -1.42 -11.44
C ALA A 62 -1.61 -1.57 -9.93
N GLU A 63 -2.57 -2.23 -9.27
CA GLU A 63 -2.53 -2.55 -7.84
C GLU A 63 -1.30 -3.39 -7.51
N TYR A 64 -0.96 -4.35 -8.36
CA TYR A 64 0.20 -5.21 -8.10
C TYR A 64 1.52 -4.45 -8.19
N ILE A 65 1.64 -3.53 -9.13
CA ILE A 65 2.80 -2.63 -9.22
C ILE A 65 2.88 -1.77 -7.95
N ALA A 66 1.75 -1.20 -7.51
CA ALA A 66 1.69 -0.43 -6.27
C ALA A 66 2.09 -1.29 -5.06
N LEU A 67 1.52 -2.47 -4.90
CA LEU A 67 1.83 -3.40 -3.82
C LEU A 67 3.31 -3.80 -3.80
N SER A 68 3.90 -4.04 -4.98
CA SER A 68 5.33 -4.36 -5.08
C SER A 68 6.23 -3.19 -4.67
N GLU A 69 5.83 -1.94 -4.94
CA GLU A 69 6.54 -0.75 -4.45
C GLU A 69 6.34 -0.56 -2.93
N THR A 70 5.11 -0.76 -2.45
CA THR A 70 4.78 -0.77 -1.01
C THR A 70 5.61 -1.79 -0.24
N CYS A 71 5.78 -3.00 -0.76
CA CYS A 71 6.62 -4.04 -0.15
C CYS A 71 8.12 -3.69 -0.13
N GLN A 72 8.63 -2.95 -1.12
CA GLN A 72 10.01 -2.47 -1.10
C GLN A 72 10.22 -1.44 0.03
N GLU A 73 9.27 -0.51 0.18
CA GLU A 73 9.29 0.45 1.29
C GLU A 73 9.17 -0.27 2.64
N LEU A 74 8.28 -1.26 2.74
CA LEU A 74 8.13 -2.08 3.94
C LEU A 74 9.45 -2.74 4.35
N LEU A 75 10.17 -3.34 3.39
CA LEU A 75 11.46 -3.98 3.68
C LEU A 75 12.47 -2.99 4.25
N TRP A 76 12.49 -1.76 3.71
CA TRP A 76 13.35 -0.69 4.23
C TRP A 76 12.92 -0.27 5.65
N LEU A 77 11.63 -0.02 5.88
CA LEU A 77 11.09 0.35 7.19
C LEU A 77 11.35 -0.72 8.26
N ARG A 78 11.20 -2.00 7.92
CA ARG A 78 11.48 -3.11 8.85
C ARG A 78 12.95 -3.14 9.26
N ARG A 79 13.88 -2.88 8.33
CA ARG A 79 15.32 -2.79 8.64
C ARG A 79 15.61 -1.59 9.54
N LEU A 80 15.04 -0.43 9.22
CA LEU A 80 15.19 0.77 10.04
C LEU A 80 14.66 0.55 11.46
N LEU A 81 13.48 -0.04 11.62
CA LEU A 81 12.90 -0.34 12.93
C LEU A 81 13.76 -1.34 13.71
N ALA A 82 14.31 -2.37 13.05
CA ALA A 82 15.24 -3.29 13.69
C ALA A 82 16.51 -2.58 14.20
N ASP A 83 17.08 -1.66 13.40
CA ASP A 83 18.24 -0.86 13.80
C ASP A 83 17.93 0.08 14.98
N LEU A 84 16.67 0.51 15.11
CA LEU A 84 16.15 1.29 16.24
C LEU A 84 15.78 0.43 17.46
N GLY A 85 15.93 -0.89 17.39
CA GLY A 85 15.68 -1.81 18.49
C GLY A 85 14.23 -2.30 18.62
N GLU A 86 13.38 -2.07 17.62
CA GLU A 86 12.00 -2.54 17.58
C GLU A 86 11.92 -4.01 17.11
N ASP A 87 10.98 -4.77 17.68
CA ASP A 87 10.75 -6.16 17.29
C ASP A 87 10.01 -6.24 15.95
N VAL A 88 10.73 -6.65 14.91
CA VAL A 88 10.18 -6.91 13.58
C VAL A 88 10.10 -8.40 13.24
N SER A 89 10.17 -9.31 14.23
CA SER A 89 10.10 -10.75 13.99
C SER A 89 8.78 -11.21 13.36
N LYS A 90 7.69 -10.50 13.64
CA LYS A 90 6.37 -10.78 13.08
C LYS A 90 6.18 -10.13 11.71
N ALA A 91 5.34 -10.76 10.89
CA ALA A 91 4.92 -10.21 9.62
C ALA A 91 4.20 -8.87 9.82
N THR A 92 4.55 -7.88 9.00
CA THR A 92 3.85 -6.60 8.98
C THR A 92 2.59 -6.70 8.12
N THR A 93 1.45 -6.28 8.67
CA THR A 93 0.19 -6.23 7.92
C THR A 93 0.25 -5.14 6.85
N VAL A 94 -0.05 -5.51 5.60
CA VAL A 94 -0.28 -4.59 4.49
C VAL A 94 -1.69 -4.80 3.97
N PHE A 95 -2.48 -3.74 4.00
CA PHE A 95 -3.86 -3.71 3.55
C PHE A 95 -3.97 -3.40 2.06
N GLU A 96 -4.85 -4.12 1.39
CA GLU A 96 -5.11 -4.04 -0.05
C GLU A 96 -6.60 -4.29 -0.31
N ASP A 97 -7.26 -3.53 -1.19
CA ASP A 97 -8.70 -3.66 -1.45
C ASP A 97 -9.00 -4.49 -2.71
N ASN A 98 -8.00 -4.77 -3.53
CA ASN A 98 -8.19 -5.57 -4.73
C ASN A 98 -8.00 -7.07 -4.48
N GLN A 99 -9.11 -7.80 -4.37
CA GLN A 99 -9.08 -9.26 -4.19
C GLN A 99 -8.39 -10.01 -5.33
N SER A 100 -8.40 -9.47 -6.56
CA SER A 100 -7.69 -10.08 -7.69
C SER A 100 -6.18 -9.94 -7.52
N CYS A 101 -5.70 -8.81 -7.01
CA CYS A 101 -4.30 -8.59 -6.62
C CYS A 101 -3.88 -9.60 -5.54
N LEU A 102 -4.65 -9.70 -4.44
CA LEU A 102 -4.38 -10.64 -3.34
C LEU A 102 -4.36 -12.11 -3.80
N SER A 103 -5.29 -12.48 -4.67
CA SER A 103 -5.35 -13.84 -5.23
C SER A 103 -4.16 -14.15 -6.12
N PHE A 104 -3.65 -13.14 -6.84
CA PHE A 104 -2.51 -13.30 -7.72
C PHE A 104 -1.19 -13.52 -6.97
N VAL A 105 -0.99 -12.88 -5.82
CA VAL A 105 0.16 -13.18 -4.94
C VAL A 105 0.20 -14.66 -4.58
N LYS A 106 -0.97 -15.24 -4.27
CA LYS A 106 -1.10 -16.64 -3.84
C LYS A 106 -1.03 -17.64 -4.99
N ALA A 107 -1.11 -17.20 -6.24
CA ALA A 107 -1.12 -18.10 -7.38
C ALA A 107 0.23 -18.84 -7.53
N GLU A 108 0.19 -20.14 -7.79
CA GLU A 108 1.38 -20.94 -8.09
C GLU A 108 1.87 -20.77 -9.54
N ARG A 109 0.98 -20.33 -10.43
CA ARG A 109 1.26 -20.20 -11.87
C ARG A 109 0.99 -18.79 -12.33
N THR A 110 1.99 -18.18 -12.94
CA THR A 110 1.86 -16.87 -13.58
C THR A 110 1.25 -17.06 -14.96
N SER A 111 0.19 -16.30 -15.25
CA SER A 111 -0.49 -16.41 -16.55
C SER A 111 0.41 -15.79 -17.64
N LYS A 112 0.25 -16.23 -18.91
CA LYS A 112 0.94 -15.57 -20.05
C LYS A 112 0.70 -14.05 -20.10
N ARG A 113 -0.42 -13.57 -19.56
CA ARG A 113 -0.83 -12.15 -19.53
C ARG A 113 -0.12 -11.32 -18.45
N SER A 114 0.61 -11.96 -17.53
CA SER A 114 1.24 -11.30 -16.37
C SER A 114 2.76 -11.48 -16.35
N LYS A 115 3.36 -12.02 -17.42
CA LYS A 115 4.79 -12.30 -17.51
C LYS A 115 5.67 -11.06 -17.32
N HIS A 116 5.20 -9.89 -17.73
CA HIS A 116 5.95 -8.64 -17.61
C HIS A 116 5.98 -8.08 -16.17
N ILE A 117 5.19 -8.65 -15.25
CA ILE A 117 5.22 -8.33 -13.82
C ILE A 117 5.64 -9.53 -12.95
N ASP A 118 6.09 -10.63 -13.57
CA ASP A 118 6.44 -11.90 -12.92
C ASP A 118 7.49 -11.74 -11.81
N THR A 119 8.53 -10.93 -12.06
CA THR A 119 9.56 -10.64 -11.05
C THR A 119 8.99 -9.92 -9.83
N ARG A 120 8.07 -8.96 -10.03
CA ARG A 120 7.37 -8.29 -8.92
C ARG A 120 6.54 -9.29 -8.14
N GLN A 121 5.91 -10.23 -8.85
CA GLN A 121 5.12 -11.27 -8.22
C GLN A 121 5.95 -12.18 -7.33
N HIS A 122 7.05 -12.69 -7.86
CA HIS A 122 7.97 -13.51 -7.10
C HIS A 122 8.54 -12.77 -5.89
N PHE A 123 8.85 -11.48 -6.01
CA PHE A 123 9.31 -10.66 -4.89
C PHE A 123 8.28 -10.55 -3.76
N VAL A 124 7.04 -10.14 -4.07
CA VAL A 124 5.98 -10.00 -3.05
C VAL A 124 5.65 -11.36 -2.43
N LYS A 125 5.58 -12.41 -3.24
CA LYS A 125 5.35 -13.78 -2.77
C LYS A 125 6.45 -14.25 -1.82
N ASP A 126 7.72 -14.11 -2.19
CA ASP A 126 8.88 -14.47 -1.35
C ASP A 126 8.85 -13.72 -0.01
N MET A 127 8.52 -12.42 -0.01
CA MET A 127 8.34 -11.67 1.24
C MET A 127 7.22 -12.23 2.12
N THR A 128 6.09 -12.62 1.53
CA THR A 128 4.99 -13.22 2.31
C THR A 128 5.34 -14.62 2.83
N GLU A 129 6.06 -15.44 2.05
CA GLU A 129 6.49 -16.78 2.44
C GLU A 129 7.55 -16.75 3.54
N ARG A 130 8.41 -15.73 3.57
CA ARG A 130 9.37 -15.47 4.65
C ARG A 130 8.73 -14.89 5.92
N GLY A 131 7.44 -14.59 5.89
CA GLY A 131 6.73 -13.97 7.01
C GLY A 131 7.14 -12.52 7.26
N GLU A 132 7.64 -11.81 6.25
CA GLU A 132 7.97 -10.37 6.38
C GLU A 132 6.73 -9.49 6.19
N ALA A 133 5.80 -9.91 5.33
CA ALA A 133 4.56 -9.21 5.03
C ALA A 133 3.34 -10.15 5.17
N ALA A 134 2.26 -9.64 5.74
CA ALA A 134 0.96 -10.30 5.78
C ALA A 134 -0.06 -9.45 5.00
N LEU A 135 -0.50 -9.95 3.85
CA LEU A 135 -1.44 -9.22 3.00
C LEU A 135 -2.89 -9.47 3.43
N VAL A 136 -3.62 -8.41 3.73
CA VAL A 136 -4.98 -8.48 4.29
C VAL A 136 -5.94 -7.63 3.47
N TYR A 137 -7.10 -8.19 3.15
CA TYR A 137 -8.15 -7.44 2.47
C TYR A 137 -8.67 -6.28 3.35
N CYS A 138 -8.80 -5.10 2.76
CA CYS A 138 -9.42 -3.93 3.39
C CYS A 138 -10.54 -3.41 2.48
N PRO A 139 -11.74 -3.12 2.99
CA PRO A 139 -12.78 -2.46 2.20
C PRO A 139 -12.34 -1.07 1.73
N THR A 140 -12.73 -0.67 0.52
CA THR A 140 -12.41 0.63 -0.10
C THR A 140 -12.83 1.83 0.77
N GLU A 141 -13.88 1.71 1.59
CA GLU A 141 -14.31 2.77 2.53
C GLU A 141 -13.29 3.05 3.63
N ARG A 142 -12.38 2.11 3.89
CA ARG A 142 -11.31 2.20 4.90
C ARG A 142 -9.91 2.23 4.27
N MET A 143 -9.82 2.23 2.94
CA MET A 143 -8.55 2.25 2.23
C MET A 143 -7.96 3.67 2.26
N VAL A 144 -7.20 4.00 3.29
CA VAL A 144 -6.59 5.33 3.44
C VAL A 144 -5.63 5.70 2.31
N ALA A 145 -5.09 4.71 1.61
CA ALA A 145 -4.25 4.92 0.42
C ALA A 145 -5.04 5.51 -0.77
N ASP A 146 -6.38 5.37 -0.82
CA ASP A 146 -7.24 6.02 -1.84
C ASP A 146 -7.04 7.54 -1.87
N ALA A 147 -6.76 8.16 -0.71
CA ALA A 147 -6.53 9.60 -0.61
C ALA A 147 -5.25 10.05 -1.33
N LEU A 148 -4.35 9.12 -1.64
CA LEU A 148 -3.07 9.35 -2.32
C LEU A 148 -3.14 9.05 -3.82
N THR A 149 -4.17 8.37 -4.28
CA THR A 149 -4.26 7.84 -5.65
C THR A 149 -5.40 8.45 -6.45
N LYS A 150 -6.58 8.59 -5.84
CA LYS A 150 -7.84 8.85 -6.53
C LYS A 150 -8.27 10.32 -6.39
N PRO A 151 -8.88 10.92 -7.43
CA PRO A 151 -9.50 12.23 -7.34
C PRO A 151 -10.85 12.12 -6.59
N LEU A 152 -10.77 12.05 -5.26
CA LEU A 152 -11.94 11.84 -4.40
C LEU A 152 -12.76 13.11 -4.20
N GLY A 153 -14.09 12.94 -4.03
CA GLY A 153 -14.95 14.01 -3.56
C GLY A 153 -14.59 14.48 -2.15
N ALA A 154 -14.84 15.75 -1.84
CA ALA A 154 -14.37 16.41 -0.61
C ALA A 154 -14.75 15.70 0.70
N THR A 155 -15.89 15.02 0.75
CA THR A 155 -16.34 14.27 1.93
C THR A 155 -15.50 13.01 2.15
N LYS A 156 -15.36 12.17 1.12
CA LYS A 156 -14.56 10.94 1.20
C LYS A 156 -13.07 11.26 1.42
N PHE A 157 -12.55 12.29 0.75
CA PHE A 157 -11.18 12.75 0.96
C PHE A 157 -10.93 13.14 2.42
N ARG A 158 -11.78 13.98 3.01
CA ARG A 158 -11.65 14.38 4.43
C ARG A 158 -11.73 13.19 5.37
N GLN A 159 -12.66 12.27 5.14
CA GLN A 159 -12.78 11.06 5.96
C GLN A 159 -11.48 10.23 5.96
N LEU A 160 -10.89 9.99 4.79
CA LEU A 160 -9.66 9.20 4.69
C LEU A 160 -8.43 9.94 5.25
N VAL A 161 -8.37 11.26 5.11
CA VAL A 161 -7.33 12.10 5.73
C VAL A 161 -7.43 12.08 7.26
N GLU A 162 -8.64 12.15 7.81
CA GLU A 162 -8.85 11.99 9.26
C GLU A 162 -8.44 10.59 9.73
N MET A 163 -8.77 9.55 8.95
CA MET A 163 -8.35 8.17 9.24
C MET A 163 -6.83 7.97 9.12
N SER A 164 -6.12 8.80 8.36
CA SER A 164 -4.66 8.77 8.29
C SER A 164 -3.97 9.53 9.43
N GLY A 165 -4.72 9.98 10.43
CA GLY A 165 -4.18 10.67 11.61
C GLY A 165 -3.89 12.15 11.37
N LEU A 166 -4.43 12.74 10.29
CA LEU A 166 -4.36 14.17 10.05
C LEU A 166 -5.69 14.82 10.45
N SER A 167 -5.66 15.79 11.36
CA SER A 167 -6.84 16.58 11.72
C SER A 167 -6.65 18.06 11.38
N MET A 168 -7.77 18.71 11.05
CA MET A 168 -7.89 20.17 11.07
C MET A 168 -7.90 20.72 12.49
#